data_AF-A0A8T7M3E0-F1
#
_entry.id   AF-A0A8T7M3E0-F1
#
_cell.length_a   1.000
_cell.length_b   1.000
_cell.length_c   1.000
_cell.angle_alpha   90.00
_cell.angle_beta   90.00
_cell.angle_gamma   90.00
#
_symmetry.space_group_name_H-M   'P 1'
#
loop_
_entity.id
_entity.type
_entity.pdbx_description
1 polymer ?
#
loop_
_entity_poly.entity_id
_entity_poly.type
_entity_poly.pdbx_seq_one_letter_code
_entity_poly.pdbx_strand_id
1 'polypeptide(L)'
;MKRLLKGVLRHTMLNTMKIAARPTLLYRSTHPNLTKPPRKLLVIRPDHLGDVLLTTPALHLLRQALPDTEITALVGPWGAPSLVGNPDIDKLVRLPFPGFSRQPATNPLAPYLLALQQSRVLRREGYDAVLNMRYDFWWGALLAYLSDIPARFGFEWDESRAFLNYRLSMRHSELPELFTPFGQPPQHFSALSLSLAQFLLDSYRVKLSSEGFDARLKFYPSPEEKRYVNLILSEMGLERNDKLVVIHPGSGATLKLWTVEGFAGVADAISHKYDVKVVLVGGEKESILVKNILRHCQSQPIRWDSGDSWGKLAALFERSQLVIGLDSGPMHLAVAMGASTLHLFGPTDPQIFGPWGDPQKHRMVRTEIDLPCCPCGVLDPNRICWKGGYCMRTIKVTQVLDEVAHFL
;
A
#
# COMPACT_ATOMS: atom_id res chain seq x y z
N MET A 1 -12.16 -20.24 22.72
CA MET A 1 -12.71 -19.36 23.78
C MET A 1 -12.23 -17.90 23.69
N LYS A 2 -10.93 -17.57 23.82
CA LYS A 2 -10.42 -16.17 23.81
C LYS A 2 -10.74 -15.35 22.54
N ARG A 3 -10.76 -15.96 21.34
CA ARG A 3 -11.07 -15.28 20.06
C ARG A 3 -12.55 -14.92 19.92
N LEU A 4 -13.44 -15.82 20.36
CA LEU A 4 -14.89 -15.59 20.44
C LEU A 4 -15.21 -14.46 21.42
N LEU A 5 -14.63 -14.49 22.62
CA LEU A 5 -14.79 -13.42 23.63
C LEU A 5 -14.31 -12.06 23.11
N LYS A 6 -13.17 -12.00 22.40
CA LYS A 6 -12.69 -10.78 21.75
C LYS A 6 -13.66 -10.27 20.68
N GLY A 7 -14.24 -11.17 19.89
CA GLY A 7 -15.24 -10.83 18.87
C GLY A 7 -16.53 -10.26 19.46
N VAL A 8 -17.06 -10.90 20.51
CA VAL A 8 -18.25 -10.44 21.24
C VAL A 8 -17.98 -9.06 21.86
N LEU A 9 -16.87 -8.88 22.57
CA LEU A 9 -16.52 -7.59 23.16
C LEU A 9 -16.38 -6.48 22.10
N ARG A 10 -15.72 -6.75 20.97
CA ARG A 10 -15.63 -5.80 19.85
C ARG A 10 -17.03 -5.41 19.37
N HIS A 11 -17.89 -6.39 19.13
CA HIS A 11 -19.24 -6.16 18.63
C HIS A 11 -20.09 -5.33 19.61
N THR A 12 -20.07 -5.69 20.90
CA THR A 12 -20.78 -4.97 21.96
C THR A 12 -20.26 -3.54 22.08
N MET A 13 -18.95 -3.34 22.24
CA MET A 13 -18.34 -2.01 22.36
C MET A 13 -18.65 -1.14 21.14
N LEU A 14 -18.49 -1.67 19.93
CA LEU A 14 -18.77 -0.94 18.70
C LEU A 14 -20.24 -0.51 18.64
N ASN A 15 -21.19 -1.40 18.93
CA ASN A 15 -22.61 -1.07 18.92
C ASN A 15 -22.97 -0.04 20.00
N THR A 16 -22.43 -0.17 21.21
CA THR A 16 -22.61 0.82 22.28
C THR A 16 -22.09 2.19 21.85
N MET A 17 -20.90 2.26 21.26
CA MET A 17 -20.32 3.51 20.75
C MET A 17 -21.12 4.11 19.59
N LYS A 18 -21.63 3.27 18.68
CA LYS A 18 -22.54 3.71 17.61
C LYS A 18 -23.81 4.31 18.18
N ILE A 19 -24.42 3.68 19.19
CA ILE A 19 -25.61 4.20 19.86
C ILE A 19 -25.30 5.53 20.56
N ALA A 20 -24.17 5.64 21.27
CA ALA A 20 -23.73 6.89 21.88
C ALA A 20 -23.45 8.01 20.86
N ALA A 21 -23.09 7.66 19.62
CA ALA A 21 -22.93 8.61 18.52
C ALA A 21 -24.24 8.96 17.79
N ARG A 22 -25.35 8.23 18.03
CA ARG A 22 -26.67 8.50 17.39
C ARG A 22 -27.28 9.86 17.75
N PRO A 23 -27.24 10.37 18.98
CA PRO A 23 -27.70 11.72 19.30
C PRO A 23 -26.96 12.79 18.49
N THR A 24 -25.66 12.59 18.26
CA THR A 24 -24.82 13.47 17.43
C THR A 24 -25.13 13.35 15.94
N LEU A 25 -25.62 12.19 15.48
CA LEU A 25 -26.12 11.96 14.11
C LEU A 25 -27.50 12.59 13.87
N LEU A 26 -28.36 12.65 14.90
CA LEU A 26 -29.68 13.29 14.83
C LEU A 26 -29.64 14.80 15.07
N TYR A 27 -28.64 15.30 15.82
CA TYR A 27 -28.50 16.73 16.16
C TYR A 27 -27.47 17.51 15.30
N ARG A 28 -26.66 16.83 14.47
CA ARG A 28 -25.86 17.45 13.39
C ARG A 28 -26.36 17.01 12.00
N SER A 29 -27.66 17.19 11.75
CA SER A 29 -28.22 17.22 10.38
C SER A 29 -27.77 18.46 9.60
N THR A 30 -27.07 19.39 10.25
CA THR A 30 -26.25 20.37 9.58
C THR A 30 -24.93 19.69 9.21
N HIS A 31 -24.80 19.27 7.94
CA HIS A 31 -23.47 19.27 7.33
C HIS A 31 -22.88 20.64 7.68
N PRO A 32 -21.77 20.76 8.45
CA PRO A 32 -21.17 22.06 8.65
C PRO A 32 -20.99 22.67 7.26
N ASN A 33 -21.51 23.89 7.04
CA ASN A 33 -21.40 24.52 5.74
C ASN A 33 -19.91 24.72 5.45
N LEU A 34 -19.34 23.83 4.63
CA LEU A 34 -17.94 23.84 4.26
C LEU A 34 -17.75 24.99 3.27
N THR A 35 -17.40 26.15 3.80
CA THR A 35 -17.30 27.40 3.02
C THR A 35 -15.87 27.76 2.67
N LYS A 36 -14.89 27.23 3.41
CA LYS A 36 -13.46 27.45 3.19
C LYS A 36 -12.70 26.14 3.35
N PRO A 37 -11.65 25.90 2.54
CA PRO A 37 -10.79 24.74 2.70
C PRO A 37 -10.21 24.63 4.12
N PRO A 38 -9.90 23.41 4.60
CA PRO A 38 -9.35 23.22 5.93
C PRO A 38 -7.95 23.84 6.02
N ARG A 39 -7.62 24.50 7.14
CA ARG A 39 -6.24 24.95 7.40
C ARG A 39 -5.37 23.77 7.84
N LYS A 40 -5.95 22.83 8.60
CA LYS A 40 -5.29 21.59 9.02
C LYS A 40 -6.10 20.37 8.60
N LEU A 41 -5.49 19.51 7.79
CA LEU A 41 -6.08 18.27 7.30
C LEU A 41 -5.33 17.05 7.86
N LEU A 42 -6.05 16.14 8.49
CA LEU A 42 -5.52 14.86 8.93
C LEU A 42 -5.84 13.77 7.89
N VAL A 43 -4.84 12.99 7.48
CA VAL A 43 -5.03 11.83 6.60
C VAL A 43 -4.68 10.56 7.38
N ILE A 44 -5.66 9.70 7.62
CA ILE A 44 -5.49 8.45 8.36
C ILE A 44 -5.33 7.30 7.36
N ARG A 45 -4.18 6.61 7.40
CA ARG A 45 -3.91 5.40 6.61
C ARG A 45 -3.18 4.36 7.47
N PRO A 46 -3.89 3.34 8.01
CA PRO A 46 -3.32 2.41 8.99
C PRO A 46 -2.42 1.32 8.40
N ASP A 47 -2.41 1.21 7.08
CA ASP A 47 -1.93 0.05 6.35
C ASP A 47 -0.41 -0.11 6.27
N HIS A 48 0.03 -1.19 5.63
CA HIS A 48 1.44 -1.46 5.36
C HIS A 48 1.96 -0.64 4.18
N LEU A 49 3.28 -0.59 4.02
CA LEU A 49 3.96 0.27 3.05
C LEU A 49 3.34 0.29 1.65
N GLY A 50 3.02 -0.88 1.07
CA GLY A 50 2.41 -0.96 -0.26
C GLY A 50 1.08 -0.20 -0.35
N ASP A 51 0.19 -0.43 0.60
CA ASP A 51 -1.11 0.22 0.65
C ASP A 51 -1.02 1.74 0.92
N VAL A 52 0.01 2.18 1.66
CA VAL A 52 0.26 3.63 1.86
C VAL A 52 0.81 4.27 0.59
N LEU A 53 1.71 3.59 -0.14
CA LEU A 53 2.18 4.04 -1.46
C LEU A 53 1.01 4.24 -2.43
N LEU A 54 0.04 3.33 -2.44
CA LEU A 54 -1.17 3.44 -3.27
C LEU A 54 -2.02 4.69 -2.96
N THR A 55 -1.84 5.33 -1.81
CA THR A 55 -2.52 6.59 -1.43
C THR A 55 -1.75 7.84 -1.85
N THR A 56 -0.48 7.72 -2.28
CA THR A 56 0.35 8.89 -2.63
C THR A 56 -0.18 9.74 -3.78
N PRO A 57 -0.86 9.21 -4.82
CA PRO A 57 -1.51 10.07 -5.82
C PRO A 57 -2.58 10.97 -5.21
N ALA A 58 -3.33 10.47 -4.23
CA ALA A 58 -4.36 11.24 -3.53
C ALA A 58 -3.75 12.33 -2.64
N LEU A 59 -2.61 12.05 -1.99
CA LEU A 59 -1.87 13.08 -1.25
C LEU A 59 -1.38 14.19 -2.19
N HIS A 60 -0.87 13.83 -3.37
CA HIS A 60 -0.44 14.80 -4.36
C HIS A 60 -1.59 15.67 -4.88
N LEU A 61 -2.74 15.05 -5.15
CA LEU A 61 -3.97 15.76 -5.53
C LEU A 61 -4.36 16.80 -4.46
N LEU A 62 -4.35 16.39 -3.19
CA LEU A 62 -4.67 17.28 -2.07
C LEU A 62 -3.66 18.42 -1.96
N ARG A 63 -2.36 18.17 -2.06
CA ARG A 63 -1.33 19.22 -2.00
C ARG A 63 -1.49 20.23 -3.14
N GLN A 64 -1.73 19.77 -4.37
CA GLN A 64 -1.92 20.67 -5.50
C GLN A 64 -3.17 21.53 -5.35
N ALA A 65 -4.27 20.94 -4.87
CA ALA A 65 -5.55 21.65 -4.71
C ALA A 65 -5.57 22.56 -3.46
N LEU A 66 -4.76 22.23 -2.44
CA LEU A 66 -4.75 22.86 -1.13
C LEU A 66 -3.31 23.25 -0.72
N PRO A 67 -2.64 24.16 -1.46
CA PRO A 67 -1.23 24.47 -1.22
C PRO A 67 -0.96 25.03 0.18
N ASP A 68 -1.90 25.78 0.74
CA ASP A 68 -1.77 26.43 2.06
C ASP A 68 -2.28 25.57 3.22
N THR A 69 -2.83 24.38 2.96
CA THR A 69 -3.30 23.47 4.00
C THR A 69 -2.13 22.71 4.61
N GLU A 70 -2.07 22.67 5.93
CA GLU A 70 -1.17 21.78 6.66
C GLU A 70 -1.73 20.35 6.62
N ILE A 71 -1.09 19.46 5.86
CA ILE A 71 -1.49 18.06 5.68
C ILE A 71 -0.64 17.19 6.61
N THR A 72 -1.30 16.57 7.60
CA THR A 72 -0.68 15.58 8.47
C THR A 72 -1.08 14.17 8.07
N ALA A 73 -0.12 13.31 7.76
CA ALA A 73 -0.35 11.88 7.58
C ALA A 73 -0.19 11.13 8.91
N LEU A 74 -1.27 10.51 9.39
CA LEU A 74 -1.28 9.60 10.54
C LEU A 74 -1.25 8.15 10.05
N VAL A 75 -0.10 7.50 10.19
CA VAL A 75 0.15 6.17 9.63
C VAL A 75 0.71 5.20 10.66
N GLY A 76 0.60 3.90 10.37
CA GLY A 76 1.25 2.87 11.18
C GLY A 76 2.78 2.96 11.09
N PRO A 77 3.55 2.61 12.15
CA PRO A 77 5.01 2.58 12.10
C PRO A 77 5.58 1.75 10.93
N TRP A 78 4.86 0.68 10.54
CA TRP A 78 5.17 -0.21 9.42
C TRP A 78 4.91 0.40 8.04
N GLY A 79 4.02 1.39 7.94
CA GLY A 79 3.72 2.11 6.71
C GLY A 79 4.51 3.42 6.59
N ALA A 80 4.94 3.99 7.73
CA ALA A 80 5.63 5.28 7.79
C ALA A 80 6.80 5.47 6.81
N PRO A 81 7.67 4.47 6.53
CA PRO A 81 8.76 4.65 5.57
C PRO A 81 8.30 5.10 4.19
N SER A 82 7.07 4.78 3.77
CA SER A 82 6.53 5.18 2.45
C SER A 82 6.34 6.68 2.25
N LEU A 83 6.24 7.45 3.34
CA LEU A 83 5.95 8.89 3.29
C LEU A 83 7.11 9.74 3.83
N VAL A 84 8.22 9.13 4.26
CA VAL A 84 9.41 9.89 4.67
C VAL A 84 9.92 10.69 3.47
N GLY A 85 10.16 11.99 3.67
CA GLY A 85 10.64 12.88 2.62
C GLY A 85 9.58 13.26 1.57
N ASN A 86 8.32 12.86 1.74
CA ASN A 86 7.27 13.20 0.79
C ASN A 86 6.85 14.68 0.94
N PRO A 87 6.99 15.52 -0.11
CA PRO A 87 6.68 16.96 -0.06
C PRO A 87 5.17 17.27 -0.05
N ASP A 88 4.32 16.28 -0.32
CA ASP A 88 2.87 16.46 -0.33
C ASP A 88 2.29 16.54 1.11
N ILE A 89 3.09 16.21 2.15
CA ILE A 89 2.70 16.26 3.56
C ILE A 89 3.63 17.18 4.37
N ASP A 90 3.09 17.83 5.40
CA ASP A 90 3.86 18.69 6.31
C ASP A 90 4.31 17.93 7.58
N LYS A 91 3.50 16.96 8.01
CA LYS A 91 3.75 16.18 9.22
C LYS A 91 3.48 14.69 8.98
N LEU A 92 4.39 13.86 9.47
CA LEU A 92 4.25 12.40 9.49
C LEU A 92 4.16 11.93 10.96
N VAL A 93 2.97 11.53 11.38
CA VAL A 93 2.70 11.03 12.74
C VAL A 93 2.53 9.52 12.70
N ARG A 94 3.23 8.82 13.61
CA ARG A 94 3.20 7.36 13.71
C ARG A 94 2.29 6.92 14.84
N LEU A 95 1.31 6.07 14.54
CA LEU A 95 0.41 5.47 15.52
C LEU A 95 0.30 3.96 15.28
N PRO A 96 0.70 3.10 16.23
CA PRO A 96 0.50 1.65 16.10
C PRO A 96 -0.98 1.28 16.20
N PHE A 97 -1.68 1.36 15.07
CA PHE A 97 -3.11 1.08 14.99
C PHE A 97 -3.46 -0.35 15.43
N PRO A 98 -4.51 -0.54 16.24
CA PRO A 98 -4.97 -1.86 16.64
C PRO A 98 -5.39 -2.72 15.44
N GLY A 99 -4.96 -3.98 15.42
CA GLY A 99 -5.32 -4.94 14.37
C GLY A 99 -4.38 -4.95 13.16
N PHE A 100 -3.39 -4.07 13.11
CA PHE A 100 -2.40 -4.00 12.04
C PHE A 100 -1.01 -4.49 12.48
N SER A 101 -0.80 -4.68 13.79
CA SER A 101 0.39 -5.37 14.31
C SER A 101 0.26 -6.88 14.17
N ARG A 102 1.37 -7.56 13.82
CA ARG A 102 1.44 -9.04 13.80
C ARG A 102 1.37 -9.67 15.20
N GLN A 103 1.49 -8.87 16.26
CA GLN A 103 1.36 -9.33 17.64
C GLN A 103 -0.08 -9.19 18.12
N PRO A 104 -0.67 -10.23 18.76
CA PRO A 104 -2.02 -10.15 19.31
C PRO A 104 -2.05 -9.20 20.51
N ALA A 105 -3.09 -8.36 20.57
CA ALA A 105 -3.33 -7.52 21.74
C ALA A 105 -3.47 -8.39 23.01
N THR A 106 -2.66 -8.09 24.02
CA THR A 106 -2.63 -8.78 25.32
C THR A 106 -3.86 -8.40 26.16
N ASN A 107 -4.29 -7.15 26.09
CA ASN A 107 -5.49 -6.62 26.76
C ASN A 107 -6.57 -6.22 25.72
N PRO A 108 -7.79 -6.79 25.79
CA PRO A 108 -8.85 -6.49 24.85
C PRO A 108 -9.42 -5.06 24.97
N LEU A 109 -9.16 -4.34 26.07
CA LEU A 109 -9.53 -2.94 26.26
C LEU A 109 -8.47 -1.95 25.74
N ALA A 110 -7.24 -2.40 25.50
CA ALA A 110 -6.14 -1.54 25.06
C ALA A 110 -6.46 -0.71 23.79
N PRO A 111 -7.16 -1.24 22.76
CA PRO A 111 -7.53 -0.44 21.59
C PRO A 111 -8.39 0.79 21.91
N TYR A 112 -9.27 0.70 22.92
CA TYR A 112 -10.19 1.79 23.27
C TYR A 112 -9.52 2.82 24.17
N LEU A 113 -8.68 2.38 25.11
CA LEU A 113 -7.84 3.27 25.90
C LEU A 113 -6.88 4.05 25.01
N LEU A 114 -6.28 3.39 24.01
CA LEU A 114 -5.45 4.05 23.00
C LEU A 114 -6.26 5.10 22.23
N ALA A 115 -7.49 4.80 21.81
CA ALA A 115 -8.33 5.77 21.10
C ALA A 115 -8.63 7.01 21.96
N LEU A 116 -8.93 6.83 23.24
CA LEU A 116 -9.16 7.92 24.19
C LEU A 116 -7.91 8.75 24.48
N GLN A 117 -6.74 8.10 24.59
CA GLN A 117 -5.47 8.79 24.80
C GLN A 117 -5.10 9.62 23.57
N GLN A 118 -5.17 9.01 22.39
CA GLN A 118 -4.79 9.68 21.14
C GLN A 118 -5.79 10.75 20.73
N SER A 119 -7.08 10.61 21.07
CA SER A 119 -8.06 11.65 20.77
C SER A 119 -7.77 12.96 21.49
N ARG A 120 -7.24 12.89 22.72
CA ARG A 120 -6.79 14.09 23.47
C ARG A 120 -5.62 14.78 22.79
N VAL A 121 -4.69 14.01 22.22
CA VAL A 121 -3.55 14.53 21.46
C VAL A 121 -4.05 15.21 20.19
N LEU A 122 -4.85 14.52 19.39
CA LEU A 122 -5.37 15.06 18.13
C LEU A 122 -6.30 16.27 18.33
N ARG A 123 -7.06 16.31 19.43
CA ARG A 123 -7.90 17.49 19.76
C ARG A 123 -7.05 18.73 20.04
N ARG A 124 -5.87 18.58 20.66
CA ARG A 124 -4.95 19.71 20.92
C ARG A 124 -4.31 20.23 19.64
N GLU A 125 -4.10 19.38 18.64
CA GLU A 125 -3.57 19.79 17.33
C GLU A 125 -4.57 20.66 16.53
N GLY A 126 -5.88 20.43 16.74
CA GLY A 126 -6.94 21.27 16.18
C GLY A 126 -7.16 21.09 14.67
N TYR A 127 -7.31 19.84 14.20
CA TYR A 127 -7.61 19.55 12.79
C TYR A 127 -9.04 20.00 12.41
N ASP A 128 -9.18 20.66 11.27
CA ASP A 128 -10.47 21.09 10.72
C ASP A 128 -11.18 19.95 9.98
N ALA A 129 -10.41 19.08 9.34
CA ALA A 129 -10.92 17.96 8.57
C ALA A 129 -10.05 16.71 8.71
N VAL A 130 -10.65 15.55 8.45
CA VAL A 130 -9.94 14.27 8.39
C VAL A 130 -10.46 13.40 7.24
N LEU A 131 -9.52 12.77 6.54
CA LEU A 131 -9.75 11.71 5.55
C LEU A 131 -9.38 10.35 6.14
N ASN A 132 -10.38 9.50 6.39
CA ASN A 132 -10.18 8.11 6.75
C ASN A 132 -10.06 7.25 5.48
N MET A 133 -8.82 7.07 5.00
CA MET A 133 -8.53 6.56 3.65
C MET A 133 -8.81 5.07 3.44
N ARG A 134 -9.04 4.31 4.51
CA ARG A 134 -9.36 2.88 4.42
C ARG A 134 -10.86 2.67 4.71
N TYR A 135 -11.58 2.08 3.74
CA TYR A 135 -13.05 1.99 3.75
C TYR A 135 -13.62 1.28 4.99
N ASP A 136 -12.99 0.20 5.44
CA ASP A 136 -13.43 -0.62 6.58
C ASP A 136 -12.79 -0.20 7.92
N PHE A 137 -12.02 0.89 7.96
CA PHE A 137 -11.28 1.27 9.16
C PHE A 137 -12.10 2.07 10.17
N TRP A 138 -13.05 1.38 10.81
CA TRP A 138 -13.94 1.96 11.81
C TRP A 138 -13.22 2.57 13.02
N TRP A 139 -12.06 2.03 13.41
CA TRP A 139 -11.31 2.53 14.56
C TRP A 139 -10.70 3.92 14.28
N GLY A 140 -10.23 4.16 13.05
CA GLY A 140 -9.81 5.50 12.62
C GLY A 140 -10.97 6.50 12.60
N ALA A 141 -12.14 6.06 12.14
CA ALA A 141 -13.36 6.88 12.18
C ALA A 141 -13.78 7.21 13.62
N LEU A 142 -13.72 6.23 14.54
CA LEU A 142 -13.95 6.44 15.96
C LEU A 142 -12.95 7.44 16.55
N LEU A 143 -11.65 7.28 16.27
CA LEU A 143 -10.61 8.19 16.75
C LEU A 143 -10.88 9.63 16.28
N ALA A 144 -11.22 9.82 15.00
CA ALA A 144 -11.61 11.11 14.44
C ALA A 144 -12.81 11.73 15.18
N TYR A 145 -13.84 10.92 15.45
CA TYR A 145 -15.03 11.36 16.19
C TYR A 145 -14.69 11.75 17.63
N LEU A 146 -13.94 10.92 18.37
CA LEU A 146 -13.53 11.22 19.75
C LEU A 146 -12.60 12.44 19.83
N SER A 147 -11.87 12.75 18.76
CA SER A 147 -11.00 13.92 18.67
C SER A 147 -11.77 15.23 18.44
N ASP A 148 -13.08 15.16 18.21
CA ASP A 148 -13.96 16.30 17.87
C ASP A 148 -13.55 17.04 16.59
N ILE A 149 -12.97 16.32 15.62
CA ILE A 149 -12.66 16.87 14.30
C ILE A 149 -13.99 17.15 13.57
N PRO A 150 -14.29 18.38 13.11
CA PRO A 150 -15.63 18.74 12.68
C PRO A 150 -16.03 18.09 11.35
N ALA A 151 -15.15 18.06 10.34
CA ALA A 151 -15.41 17.41 9.05
C ALA A 151 -14.69 16.06 8.94
N ARG A 152 -15.44 14.96 8.96
CA ARG A 152 -14.91 13.58 8.99
C ARG A 152 -15.37 12.82 7.75
N PHE A 153 -14.45 12.71 6.80
CA PHE A 153 -14.62 12.07 5.50
C PHE A 153 -14.18 10.61 5.53
N GLY A 154 -14.92 9.76 4.82
CA GLY A 154 -14.56 8.37 4.59
C GLY A 154 -15.60 7.66 3.73
N PHE A 155 -15.44 6.36 3.53
CA PHE A 155 -16.40 5.59 2.76
C PHE A 155 -17.65 5.21 3.58
N GLU A 156 -18.78 5.07 2.90
CA GLU A 156 -20.00 4.54 3.49
C GLU A 156 -19.86 3.03 3.78
N TRP A 157 -19.40 2.73 4.99
CA TRP A 157 -19.21 1.38 5.49
C TRP A 157 -19.93 1.20 6.82
N ASP A 158 -20.61 0.06 7.03
CA ASP A 158 -21.52 -0.14 8.17
C ASP A 158 -20.87 0.08 9.54
N GLU A 159 -19.59 -0.27 9.67
CA GLU A 159 -18.86 -0.15 10.93
C GLU A 159 -18.35 1.27 11.18
N SER A 160 -18.04 2.02 10.11
CA SER A 160 -17.47 3.37 10.17
C SER A 160 -18.51 4.48 10.13
N ARG A 161 -19.68 4.23 9.49
CA ARG A 161 -20.67 5.26 9.14
C ARG A 161 -21.11 6.13 10.32
N ALA A 162 -21.24 5.56 11.51
CA ALA A 162 -21.75 6.29 12.67
C ALA A 162 -20.81 7.42 13.14
N PHE A 163 -19.54 7.33 12.79
CA PHE A 163 -18.50 8.27 13.22
C PHE A 163 -18.13 9.29 12.13
N LEU A 164 -18.62 9.10 10.90
CA LEU A 164 -18.36 9.97 9.75
C LEU A 164 -19.59 10.83 9.43
N ASN A 165 -19.38 12.08 9.01
CA ASN A 165 -20.46 13.00 8.58
C ASN A 165 -20.37 13.40 7.09
N TYR A 166 -19.27 13.07 6.41
CA TYR A 166 -19.15 13.12 4.95
C TYR A 166 -18.79 11.72 4.46
N ARG A 167 -19.66 11.11 3.66
CA ARG A 167 -19.55 9.69 3.31
C ARG A 167 -19.63 9.51 1.81
N LEU A 168 -18.64 8.81 1.27
CA LEU A 168 -18.59 8.45 -0.13
C LEU A 168 -19.07 7.01 -0.31
N SER A 169 -20.11 6.80 -1.12
CA SER A 169 -20.57 5.45 -1.47
C SER A 169 -19.50 4.71 -2.28
N MET A 170 -19.31 3.41 -2.09
CA MET A 170 -18.34 2.64 -2.90
C MET A 170 -18.92 2.17 -4.25
N ARG A 171 -20.17 2.52 -4.58
CA ARG A 171 -20.81 2.17 -5.86
C ARG A 171 -20.43 3.18 -6.94
N HIS A 172 -19.18 3.17 -7.39
CA HIS A 172 -18.78 3.95 -8.56
C HIS A 172 -18.61 3.02 -9.75
N SER A 173 -19.64 2.91 -10.58
CA SER A 173 -19.52 2.29 -11.90
C SER A 173 -18.81 3.22 -12.90
N GLU A 174 -18.73 4.52 -12.61
CA GLU A 174 -18.20 5.55 -13.51
C GLU A 174 -17.37 6.55 -12.69
N LEU A 175 -16.05 6.35 -12.65
CA LEU A 175 -15.10 7.37 -12.17
C LEU A 175 -14.56 8.15 -13.38
N PRO A 176 -14.29 9.46 -13.24
CA PRO A 176 -13.53 10.20 -14.24
C PRO A 176 -12.22 9.47 -14.59
N GLU A 177 -11.81 9.52 -15.86
CA GLU A 177 -10.57 8.91 -16.35
C GLU A 177 -9.34 9.31 -15.54
N LEU A 178 -9.34 10.55 -15.00
CA LEU A 178 -8.33 11.06 -14.07
C LEU A 178 -8.10 10.15 -12.85
N PHE A 179 -9.12 9.45 -12.38
CA PHE A 179 -9.07 8.54 -11.22
C PHE A 179 -8.97 7.07 -11.62
N THR A 180 -8.98 6.78 -12.90
CA THR A 180 -8.66 5.48 -13.49
C THR A 180 -7.64 5.64 -14.63
N PRO A 181 -6.51 6.35 -14.38
CA PRO A 181 -5.50 6.53 -15.42
C PRO A 181 -5.01 5.16 -15.87
N PHE A 182 -4.56 5.06 -17.13
CA PHE A 182 -4.06 3.80 -17.71
C PHE A 182 -5.12 2.68 -17.84
N GLY A 183 -6.41 3.02 -17.81
CA GLY A 183 -7.49 2.03 -17.89
C GLY A 183 -7.66 1.18 -16.63
N GLN A 184 -7.19 1.69 -15.49
CA GLN A 184 -7.23 0.97 -14.21
C GLN A 184 -8.67 0.82 -13.70
N PRO A 185 -9.00 -0.27 -12.99
CA PRO A 185 -10.36 -0.50 -12.53
C PRO A 185 -10.75 0.47 -11.39
N PRO A 186 -12.03 0.88 -11.28
CA PRO A 186 -12.48 1.83 -10.26
C PRO A 186 -12.37 1.29 -8.82
N GLN A 187 -12.32 -0.03 -8.66
CA GLN A 187 -12.08 -0.70 -7.37
C GLN A 187 -10.61 -0.70 -6.92
N HIS A 188 -9.68 -0.21 -7.75
CA HIS A 188 -8.27 -0.14 -7.40
C HIS A 188 -8.05 0.81 -6.21
N PHE A 189 -7.15 0.48 -5.27
CA PHE A 189 -6.96 1.28 -4.06
C PHE A 189 -6.53 2.73 -4.30
N SER A 190 -5.73 2.98 -5.34
CA SER A 190 -5.36 4.35 -5.73
C SER A 190 -6.54 5.11 -6.32
N ALA A 191 -7.38 4.46 -7.12
CA ALA A 191 -8.62 5.05 -7.65
C ALA A 191 -9.54 5.46 -6.49
N LEU A 192 -9.78 4.55 -5.54
CA LEU A 192 -10.56 4.83 -4.33
C LEU A 192 -9.97 5.98 -3.51
N SER A 193 -8.65 6.00 -3.30
CA SER A 193 -7.98 7.07 -2.55
C SER A 193 -8.17 8.43 -3.24
N LEU A 194 -8.03 8.48 -4.56
CA LEU A 194 -8.26 9.68 -5.38
C LEU A 194 -9.71 10.13 -5.31
N SER A 195 -10.68 9.21 -5.42
CA SER A 195 -12.10 9.54 -5.32
C SER A 195 -12.46 10.15 -3.96
N LEU A 196 -11.89 9.63 -2.88
CA LEU A 196 -12.15 10.18 -1.54
C LEU A 196 -11.51 11.56 -1.35
N ALA A 197 -10.30 11.78 -1.88
CA ALA A 197 -9.67 13.09 -1.89
C ALA A 197 -10.49 14.10 -2.71
N GLN A 198 -10.94 13.72 -3.93
CA GLN A 198 -11.80 14.55 -4.76
C GLN A 198 -13.11 14.87 -4.06
N PHE A 199 -13.75 13.89 -3.42
CA PHE A 199 -14.98 14.11 -2.66
C PHE A 199 -14.82 15.17 -1.55
N LEU A 200 -13.66 15.22 -0.89
CA LEU A 200 -13.35 16.31 0.04
C LEU A 200 -13.25 17.65 -0.69
N LEU A 201 -12.50 17.72 -1.79
CA LEU A 201 -12.34 18.96 -2.57
C LEU A 201 -13.68 19.50 -3.08
N ASP A 202 -14.53 18.63 -3.62
CA ASP A 202 -15.88 18.97 -4.08
C ASP A 202 -16.76 19.49 -2.95
N SER A 203 -16.65 18.88 -1.77
CA SER A 203 -17.39 19.30 -0.58
C SER A 203 -16.98 20.69 -0.10
N TYR A 204 -15.72 21.09 -0.35
CA TYR A 204 -15.21 22.45 -0.11
C TYR A 204 -15.31 23.37 -1.34
N ARG A 205 -15.89 22.90 -2.46
CA ARG A 205 -16.03 23.61 -3.75
C ARG A 205 -14.68 24.09 -4.32
N VAL A 206 -13.62 23.33 -4.06
CA VAL A 206 -12.29 23.59 -4.63
C VAL A 206 -12.27 23.06 -6.05
N LYS A 207 -12.08 23.95 -7.03
CA LYS A 207 -11.94 23.56 -8.44
C LYS A 207 -10.51 23.08 -8.68
N LEU A 208 -10.38 21.89 -9.24
CA LEU A 208 -9.10 21.36 -9.70
C LEU A 208 -8.87 21.74 -11.17
N SER A 209 -7.65 22.14 -11.51
CA SER A 209 -7.17 22.00 -12.89
C SER A 209 -6.63 20.57 -13.04
N SER A 210 -7.29 19.74 -13.85
CA SER A 210 -6.84 18.38 -14.14
C SER A 210 -5.72 18.33 -15.17
N GLU A 211 -5.34 19.46 -15.77
CA GLU A 211 -4.26 19.52 -16.75
C GLU A 211 -2.92 19.21 -16.09
N GLY A 212 -2.24 18.17 -16.57
CA GLY A 212 -0.90 17.79 -16.10
C GLY A 212 -0.83 17.15 -14.72
N PHE A 213 -1.96 16.65 -14.17
CA PHE A 213 -1.94 15.92 -12.90
C PHE A 213 -1.10 14.64 -12.98
N ASP A 214 -0.10 14.54 -12.11
CA ASP A 214 0.76 13.36 -12.01
C ASP A 214 0.17 12.35 -11.01
N ALA A 215 -0.55 11.36 -11.55
CA ALA A 215 -1.15 10.29 -10.76
C ALA A 215 -0.19 9.15 -10.39
N ARG A 216 1.13 9.26 -10.65
CA ARG A 216 2.09 8.19 -10.33
C ARG A 216 2.25 8.01 -8.83
N LEU A 217 2.61 6.79 -8.43
CA LEU A 217 3.02 6.51 -7.06
C LEU A 217 4.33 7.26 -6.76
N LYS A 218 4.50 7.75 -5.53
CA LYS A 218 5.69 8.52 -5.13
C LYS A 218 6.35 7.93 -3.89
N PHE A 219 7.66 7.82 -3.94
CA PHE A 219 8.53 7.49 -2.82
C PHE A 219 9.79 8.35 -2.93
N TYR A 220 10.44 8.67 -1.81
CA TYR A 220 11.58 9.60 -1.81
C TYR A 220 12.74 8.99 -1.01
N PRO A 221 13.62 8.20 -1.66
CA PRO A 221 14.83 7.74 -0.99
C PRO A 221 15.75 8.93 -0.71
N SER A 222 16.40 8.92 0.45
CA SER A 222 17.29 10.02 0.83
C SER A 222 18.51 10.10 -0.10
N PRO A 223 19.13 11.28 -0.26
CA PRO A 223 20.37 11.42 -1.04
C PRO A 223 21.50 10.51 -0.54
N GLU A 224 21.55 10.23 0.76
CA GLU A 224 22.53 9.32 1.37
C GLU A 224 22.27 7.87 0.95
N GLU A 225 21.02 7.40 0.99
CA GLU A 225 20.66 6.05 0.54
C GLU A 225 20.95 5.87 -0.96
N LYS A 226 20.65 6.88 -1.79
CA LYS A 226 21.00 6.86 -3.22
C LYS A 226 22.52 6.76 -3.43
N ARG A 227 23.31 7.55 -2.69
CA ARG A 227 24.78 7.51 -2.77
C ARG A 227 25.32 6.15 -2.33
N TYR A 228 24.80 5.61 -1.22
CA TYR A 228 25.18 4.30 -0.70
C TYR A 228 24.95 3.19 -1.74
N VAL A 229 23.76 3.15 -2.34
CA VAL A 229 23.44 2.12 -3.35
C VAL A 229 24.35 2.25 -4.57
N ASN A 230 24.57 3.46 -5.08
CA ASN A 230 25.48 3.67 -6.21
C ASN A 230 26.91 3.22 -5.90
N LEU A 231 27.41 3.46 -4.68
CA LEU A 231 28.73 3.01 -4.25
C LEU A 231 28.81 1.48 -4.20
N ILE A 232 27.86 0.83 -3.51
CA ILE A 232 27.85 -0.63 -3.35
C ILE A 232 27.70 -1.33 -4.71
N LEU A 233 26.85 -0.82 -5.60
CA LEU A 233 26.72 -1.39 -6.95
C LEU A 233 28.05 -1.29 -7.70
N SER A 234 28.76 -0.16 -7.61
CA SER A 234 30.08 0.01 -8.22
C SER A 234 31.13 -0.95 -7.62
N GLU A 235 31.13 -1.16 -6.31
CA GLU A 235 32.03 -2.12 -5.64
C GLU A 235 31.75 -3.58 -6.04
N MET A 236 30.50 -3.89 -6.41
CA MET A 236 30.09 -5.17 -6.98
C MET A 236 30.40 -5.29 -8.48
N GLY A 237 31.04 -4.29 -9.08
CA GLY A 237 31.36 -4.26 -10.52
C GLY A 237 30.18 -3.95 -11.43
N LEU A 238 29.12 -3.31 -10.90
CA LEU A 238 27.97 -2.87 -11.68
C LEU A 238 28.12 -1.39 -12.07
N GLU A 239 28.27 -1.15 -13.37
CA GLU A 239 28.52 0.16 -13.93
C GLU A 239 27.23 0.97 -14.17
N ARG A 240 27.41 2.30 -14.29
CA ARG A 240 26.63 3.23 -15.14
C ARG A 240 25.53 2.64 -16.02
N ASN A 241 25.96 1.92 -17.04
CA ASN A 241 25.12 1.59 -18.17
C ASN A 241 24.64 0.13 -18.16
N ASP A 242 24.99 -0.63 -17.10
CA ASP A 242 24.52 -2.00 -16.96
C ASP A 242 23.00 -2.05 -16.85
N LYS A 243 22.41 -2.96 -17.62
CA LYS A 243 20.99 -3.26 -17.57
C LYS A 243 20.71 -4.16 -16.37
N LEU A 244 20.12 -3.61 -15.32
CA LEU A 244 19.83 -4.35 -14.09
C LEU A 244 18.43 -4.98 -14.13
N VAL A 245 18.38 -6.29 -13.87
CA VAL A 245 17.13 -7.02 -13.59
C VAL A 245 17.16 -7.44 -12.12
N VAL A 246 16.26 -6.89 -11.33
CA VAL A 246 16.20 -7.17 -9.89
C VAL A 246 15.10 -8.17 -9.61
N ILE A 247 15.41 -9.23 -8.87
CA ILE A 247 14.44 -10.23 -8.43
C ILE A 247 14.26 -10.10 -6.91
N HIS A 248 13.05 -9.75 -6.48
CA HIS A 248 12.63 -9.73 -5.08
C HIS A 248 11.64 -10.88 -4.80
N PRO A 249 12.09 -12.02 -4.25
CA PRO A 249 11.27 -13.22 -4.11
C PRO A 249 10.40 -13.24 -2.84
N GLY A 250 10.58 -12.28 -1.93
CA GLY A 250 9.92 -12.26 -0.63
C GLY A 250 8.50 -11.71 -0.64
N SER A 251 7.69 -12.17 0.32
CA SER A 251 6.39 -11.60 0.63
C SER A 251 6.06 -11.76 2.11
N GLY A 252 5.31 -10.80 2.66
CA GLY A 252 4.86 -10.84 4.05
C GLY A 252 3.84 -11.95 4.36
N ALA A 253 3.22 -12.54 3.33
CA ALA A 253 2.31 -13.67 3.46
C ALA A 253 2.89 -14.90 2.75
N THR A 254 3.09 -15.99 3.49
CA THR A 254 3.73 -17.21 2.98
C THR A 254 2.98 -17.85 1.81
N LEU A 255 1.65 -17.69 1.75
CA LEU A 255 0.81 -18.20 0.65
C LEU A 255 1.01 -17.46 -0.68
N LYS A 256 1.69 -16.31 -0.68
CA LYS A 256 2.08 -15.57 -1.89
C LYS A 256 3.44 -16.02 -2.43
N LEU A 257 4.21 -16.80 -1.68
CA LEU A 257 5.54 -17.21 -2.13
C LEU A 257 5.44 -18.13 -3.35
N TRP A 258 6.24 -17.83 -4.36
CA TRP A 258 6.48 -18.72 -5.49
C TRP A 258 7.63 -19.69 -5.19
N THR A 259 7.90 -20.62 -6.10
CA THR A 259 8.87 -21.70 -5.90
C THR A 259 10.31 -21.18 -6.00
N VAL A 260 11.21 -21.82 -5.24
CA VAL A 260 12.66 -21.53 -5.27
C VAL A 260 13.21 -21.82 -6.66
N GLU A 261 12.83 -22.97 -7.20
CA GLU A 261 13.19 -23.45 -8.53
C GLU A 261 12.64 -22.54 -9.63
N GLY A 262 11.45 -21.96 -9.40
CA GLY A 262 10.84 -21.00 -10.32
C GLY A 262 11.68 -19.74 -10.47
N PHE A 263 12.04 -19.11 -9.35
CA PHE A 263 12.91 -17.93 -9.35
C PHE A 263 14.30 -18.23 -9.90
N ALA A 264 14.89 -19.37 -9.52
CA ALA A 264 16.20 -19.78 -10.02
C ALA A 264 16.19 -19.98 -11.55
N GLY A 265 15.19 -20.69 -12.07
CA GLY A 265 15.03 -20.92 -13.50
C GLY A 265 14.83 -19.63 -14.30
N VAL A 266 14.09 -18.66 -13.76
CA VAL A 266 13.96 -17.33 -14.37
C VAL A 266 15.30 -16.58 -14.36
N ALA A 267 16.00 -16.58 -13.23
CA ALA A 267 17.30 -15.90 -13.11
C ALA A 267 18.34 -16.47 -14.09
N ASP A 268 18.41 -17.80 -14.21
CA ASP A 268 19.32 -18.49 -15.12
C ASP A 268 18.99 -18.22 -16.59
N ALA A 269 17.71 -18.36 -16.97
CA ALA A 269 17.28 -18.15 -18.35
C ALA A 269 17.51 -16.70 -18.79
N ILE A 270 17.26 -15.72 -17.92
CA ILE A 270 17.51 -14.31 -18.22
C ILE A 270 19.01 -14.05 -18.35
N SER A 271 19.82 -14.55 -17.42
CA SER A 271 21.27 -14.34 -17.42
C SER A 271 21.96 -14.95 -18.65
N HIS A 272 21.45 -16.07 -19.17
CA HIS A 272 22.02 -16.72 -20.36
C HIS A 272 21.56 -16.10 -21.68
N LYS A 273 20.31 -15.60 -21.73
CA LYS A 273 19.69 -15.14 -22.98
C LYS A 273 19.92 -13.66 -23.26
N TYR A 274 20.01 -12.83 -22.22
CA TYR A 274 20.05 -11.38 -22.35
C TYR A 274 21.33 -10.81 -21.74
N ASP A 275 21.84 -9.72 -22.32
CA ASP A 275 22.96 -8.96 -21.76
C ASP A 275 22.47 -8.05 -20.61
N VAL A 276 22.24 -8.68 -19.46
CA VAL A 276 21.75 -8.03 -18.24
C VAL A 276 22.49 -8.55 -17.00
N LYS A 277 22.49 -7.75 -15.94
CA LYS A 277 22.98 -8.15 -14.63
C LYS A 277 21.80 -8.46 -13.72
N VAL A 278 21.68 -9.73 -13.32
CA VAL A 278 20.61 -10.17 -12.41
C VAL A 278 21.03 -9.96 -10.97
N VAL A 279 20.21 -9.24 -10.20
CA VAL A 279 20.41 -8.99 -8.78
C VAL A 279 19.27 -9.62 -7.98
N LEU A 280 19.58 -10.59 -7.14
CA LEU A 280 18.65 -11.18 -6.17
C LEU A 280 18.69 -10.36 -4.88
N VAL A 281 17.58 -9.72 -4.54
CA VAL A 281 17.44 -8.86 -3.36
C VAL A 281 16.42 -9.39 -2.37
N GLY A 282 16.74 -9.27 -1.08
CA GLY A 282 15.82 -9.50 0.02
C GLY A 282 16.32 -8.79 1.28
N GLY A 283 15.44 -8.56 2.25
CA GLY A 283 15.84 -8.10 3.58
C GLY A 283 16.31 -9.25 4.46
N GLU A 284 16.53 -8.94 5.74
CA GLU A 284 17.00 -9.92 6.74
C GLU A 284 16.09 -11.16 6.81
N LYS A 285 14.77 -10.94 6.72
CA LYS A 285 13.75 -12.01 6.79
C LYS A 285 13.73 -12.91 5.56
N GLU A 286 14.13 -12.39 4.41
CA GLU A 286 14.19 -13.10 3.14
C GLU A 286 15.56 -13.76 2.90
N SER A 287 16.55 -13.53 3.76
CA SER A 287 17.93 -14.00 3.58
C SER A 287 18.05 -15.51 3.33
N ILE A 288 17.25 -16.33 4.04
CA ILE A 288 17.21 -17.78 3.83
C ILE A 288 16.63 -18.14 2.45
N LEU A 289 15.53 -17.48 2.06
CA LEU A 289 14.89 -17.70 0.76
C LEU A 289 15.84 -17.34 -0.40
N VAL A 290 16.48 -16.18 -0.33
CA VAL A 290 17.44 -15.72 -1.34
C VAL A 290 18.63 -16.68 -1.45
N LYS A 291 19.19 -17.14 -0.32
CA LYS A 291 20.28 -18.13 -0.32
C LYS A 291 19.85 -19.45 -0.95
N ASN A 292 18.63 -19.90 -0.71
CA ASN A 292 18.11 -21.12 -1.31
C ASN A 292 17.95 -20.98 -2.82
N ILE A 293 17.46 -19.83 -3.32
CA ILE A 293 17.35 -19.56 -4.76
C ILE A 293 18.74 -19.60 -5.41
N LEU A 294 19.73 -18.91 -4.83
CA LEU A 294 21.10 -18.89 -5.35
C LEU A 294 21.73 -20.29 -5.46
N ARG A 295 21.43 -21.18 -4.51
CA ARG A 295 21.92 -22.58 -4.54
C ARG A 295 21.30 -23.41 -5.68
N HIS A 296 20.15 -23.00 -6.19
CA HIS A 296 19.48 -23.66 -7.31
C HIS A 296 19.79 -23.00 -8.67
N CYS A 297 20.43 -21.83 -8.67
CA CYS A 297 20.89 -21.17 -9.89
C CYS A 297 22.10 -21.90 -10.48
N GLN A 298 22.12 -22.03 -11.80
CA GLN A 298 23.28 -22.44 -12.60
C GLN A 298 24.13 -21.22 -12.99
N SER A 299 23.51 -20.05 -13.11
CA SER A 299 24.17 -18.76 -13.28
C SER A 299 24.71 -18.23 -11.93
N GLN A 300 25.37 -17.06 -11.97
CA GLN A 300 25.84 -16.37 -10.75
C GLN A 300 25.17 -14.99 -10.59
N PRO A 301 23.86 -14.93 -10.25
CA PRO A 301 23.24 -13.65 -9.97
C PRO A 301 23.87 -13.01 -8.74
N ILE A 302 23.93 -11.68 -8.74
CA ILE A 302 24.49 -10.90 -7.64
C ILE A 302 23.49 -10.95 -6.48
N ARG A 303 23.97 -11.35 -5.30
CA ARG A 303 23.18 -11.26 -4.08
C ARG A 303 23.36 -9.88 -3.46
N TRP A 304 22.26 -9.20 -3.19
CA TRP A 304 22.29 -8.00 -2.36
C TRP A 304 21.27 -8.07 -1.22
N ASP A 305 21.66 -7.53 -0.08
CA ASP A 305 20.83 -7.44 1.12
C ASP A 305 20.51 -5.96 1.34
N SER A 306 19.23 -5.59 1.23
CA SER A 306 18.80 -4.22 1.48
C SER A 306 18.79 -3.86 2.97
N GLY A 307 19.00 -4.85 3.85
CA GLY A 307 18.68 -4.75 5.26
C GLY A 307 17.21 -4.40 5.46
N ASP A 308 16.94 -3.63 6.51
CA ASP A 308 15.60 -3.10 6.82
C ASP A 308 15.32 -1.71 6.20
N SER A 309 16.15 -1.24 5.25
CA SER A 309 15.95 0.07 4.63
C SER A 309 15.15 -0.02 3.33
N TRP A 310 13.92 0.51 3.39
CA TRP A 310 13.10 0.75 2.20
C TRP A 310 13.71 1.76 1.25
N GLY A 311 14.45 2.76 1.73
CA GLY A 311 15.08 3.76 0.87
C GLY A 311 16.25 3.20 0.05
N LYS A 312 17.05 2.30 0.62
CA LYS A 312 18.06 1.55 -0.15
C LYS A 312 17.41 0.66 -1.20
N LEU A 313 16.36 -0.07 -0.86
CA LEU A 313 15.62 -0.89 -1.83
C LEU A 313 15.03 -0.03 -2.97
N ALA A 314 14.47 1.14 -2.63
CA ALA A 314 13.92 2.08 -3.59
C ALA A 314 15.00 2.63 -4.54
N ALA A 315 16.16 3.02 -4.02
CA ALA A 315 17.28 3.49 -4.83
C ALA A 315 17.84 2.40 -5.75
N LEU A 316 17.81 1.12 -5.34
CA LEU A 316 18.11 0.02 -6.26
C LEU A 316 17.04 -0.08 -7.35
N PHE A 317 15.76 -0.04 -7.02
CA PHE A 317 14.69 -0.11 -8.01
C PHE A 317 14.72 1.06 -9.00
N GLU A 318 15.08 2.27 -8.57
CA GLU A 318 15.29 3.43 -9.46
C GLU A 318 16.39 3.16 -10.51
N ARG A 319 17.36 2.30 -10.19
CA ARG A 319 18.44 1.86 -11.09
C ARG A 319 18.03 0.71 -12.03
N SER A 320 16.92 0.04 -11.75
CA SER A 320 16.52 -1.20 -12.42
C SER A 320 15.78 -0.96 -13.72
N GLN A 321 16.14 -1.72 -14.76
CA GLN A 321 15.33 -1.80 -15.98
C GLN A 321 14.05 -2.59 -15.73
N LEU A 322 14.15 -3.70 -14.99
CA LEU A 322 13.03 -4.58 -14.67
C LEU A 322 13.14 -5.06 -13.21
N VAL A 323 12.02 -5.04 -12.50
CA VAL A 323 11.86 -5.68 -11.19
C VAL A 323 10.88 -6.84 -11.31
N ILE A 324 11.34 -8.04 -10.96
CA ILE A 324 10.53 -9.26 -10.92
C ILE A 324 10.25 -9.60 -9.46
N GLY A 325 9.00 -9.92 -9.12
CA GLY A 325 8.69 -10.33 -7.76
C GLY A 325 7.25 -10.78 -7.55
N LEU A 326 6.78 -10.61 -6.32
CA LEU A 326 5.44 -11.00 -5.90
C LEU A 326 4.56 -9.77 -5.67
N ASP A 327 3.25 -9.99 -5.62
CA ASP A 327 2.19 -9.04 -5.20
C ASP A 327 2.40 -8.53 -3.75
N SER A 328 3.36 -7.63 -3.55
CA SER A 328 3.85 -7.21 -2.23
C SER A 328 4.28 -5.74 -2.21
N GLY A 329 4.58 -5.18 -1.04
CA GLY A 329 5.05 -3.79 -0.91
C GLY A 329 6.19 -3.40 -1.87
N PRO A 330 7.24 -4.24 -2.04
CA PRO A 330 8.29 -4.02 -3.03
C PRO A 330 7.82 -3.81 -4.48
N MET A 331 6.72 -4.43 -4.92
CA MET A 331 6.13 -4.16 -6.24
C MET A 331 5.73 -2.69 -6.38
N HIS A 332 4.92 -2.21 -5.45
CA HIS A 332 4.46 -0.82 -5.48
C HIS A 332 5.61 0.17 -5.32
N LEU A 333 6.66 -0.21 -4.59
CA LEU A 333 7.88 0.58 -4.49
C LEU A 333 8.62 0.66 -5.82
N ALA A 334 8.76 -0.45 -6.55
CA ALA A 334 9.37 -0.46 -7.88
C ALA A 334 8.58 0.39 -8.88
N VAL A 335 7.25 0.30 -8.84
CA VAL A 335 6.36 1.17 -9.63
C VAL A 335 6.59 2.65 -9.27
N ALA A 336 6.66 3.00 -7.99
CA ALA A 336 6.92 4.37 -7.54
C ALA A 336 8.30 4.90 -7.96
N MET A 337 9.27 4.00 -8.14
CA MET A 337 10.63 4.32 -8.62
C MET A 337 10.77 4.32 -10.14
N GLY A 338 9.68 4.08 -10.87
CA GLY A 338 9.63 4.18 -12.32
C GLY A 338 10.23 2.99 -13.08
N ALA A 339 10.63 1.93 -12.38
CA ALA A 339 11.09 0.69 -12.99
C ALA A 339 9.94 -0.02 -13.71
N SER A 340 10.26 -0.73 -14.81
CA SER A 340 9.32 -1.71 -15.34
C SER A 340 9.18 -2.87 -14.36
N THR A 341 8.02 -3.49 -14.31
CA THR A 341 7.74 -4.51 -13.30
C THR A 341 7.01 -5.73 -13.87
N LEU A 342 7.39 -6.92 -13.40
CA LEU A 342 6.70 -8.16 -13.66
C LEU A 342 6.40 -8.87 -12.33
N HIS A 343 5.13 -9.00 -11.97
CA HIS A 343 4.74 -9.55 -10.67
C HIS A 343 3.82 -10.74 -10.74
N LEU A 344 4.08 -11.71 -9.87
CA LEU A 344 3.29 -12.93 -9.77
C LEU A 344 2.15 -12.73 -8.78
N PHE A 345 0.94 -13.09 -9.21
CA PHE A 345 -0.29 -12.96 -8.43
C PHE A 345 -0.94 -14.33 -8.20
N GLY A 346 -1.44 -14.52 -6.99
CA GLY A 346 -2.21 -15.71 -6.62
C GLY A 346 -3.42 -15.36 -5.75
N PRO A 347 -3.29 -15.35 -4.42
CA PRO A 347 -4.44 -15.23 -3.54
C PRO A 347 -5.11 -13.85 -3.56
N THR A 348 -4.43 -12.77 -3.94
CA THR A 348 -5.03 -11.42 -3.99
C THR A 348 -5.55 -11.04 -5.36
N ASP A 349 -6.53 -10.15 -5.35
CA ASP A 349 -7.14 -9.61 -6.55
C ASP A 349 -6.28 -8.48 -7.16
N PRO A 350 -5.73 -8.65 -8.38
CA PRO A 350 -4.99 -7.61 -9.06
C PRO A 350 -5.84 -6.40 -9.47
N GLN A 351 -7.17 -6.52 -9.52
CA GLN A 351 -8.02 -5.35 -9.76
C GLN A 351 -8.01 -4.38 -8.57
N ILE A 352 -7.67 -4.87 -7.38
CA ILE A 352 -7.64 -4.07 -6.15
C ILE A 352 -6.22 -3.59 -5.85
N PHE A 353 -5.23 -4.47 -6.02
CA PHE A 353 -3.83 -4.28 -5.59
C PHE A 353 -2.81 -4.40 -6.72
N GLY A 354 -3.25 -4.33 -7.98
CA GLY A 354 -2.37 -4.38 -9.14
C GLY A 354 -1.32 -3.26 -9.14
N PRO A 355 -0.34 -3.34 -10.06
CA PRO A 355 0.55 -2.21 -10.28
C PRO A 355 -0.25 -1.01 -10.82
N TRP A 356 -0.04 0.16 -10.20
CA TRP A 356 -0.66 1.41 -10.62
C TRP A 356 0.24 2.17 -11.58
N GLY A 357 0.01 2.01 -12.88
CA GLY A 357 0.79 2.65 -13.93
C GLY A 357 0.46 2.11 -15.31
N ASP A 358 1.28 2.48 -16.28
CA ASP A 358 1.18 2.04 -17.67
C ASP A 358 1.29 0.50 -17.78
N PRO A 359 0.28 -0.20 -18.34
CA PRO A 359 0.32 -1.65 -18.51
C PRO A 359 1.43 -2.16 -19.45
N GLN A 360 2.03 -1.30 -20.27
CA GLN A 360 3.22 -1.65 -21.06
C GLN A 360 4.48 -1.73 -20.19
N LYS A 361 4.53 -0.96 -19.09
CA LYS A 361 5.63 -1.00 -18.11
C LYS A 361 5.39 -2.00 -16.99
N HIS A 362 4.14 -2.30 -16.68
CA HIS A 362 3.79 -3.11 -15.53
C HIS A 362 2.90 -4.29 -15.93
N ARG A 363 3.48 -5.48 -15.91
CA ARG A 363 2.81 -6.72 -16.30
C ARG A 363 2.71 -7.67 -15.12
N MET A 364 1.81 -8.63 -15.22
CA MET A 364 1.55 -9.60 -14.16
C MET A 364 1.36 -11.00 -14.72
N VAL A 365 1.77 -12.01 -13.96
CA VAL A 365 1.56 -13.41 -14.28
C VAL A 365 0.68 -14.06 -13.23
N ARG A 366 -0.25 -14.88 -13.69
CA ARG A 366 -1.10 -15.73 -12.85
C ARG A 366 -1.07 -17.15 -13.37
N THR A 367 -1.54 -18.07 -12.54
CA THR A 367 -1.76 -19.46 -12.97
C THR A 367 -2.70 -19.50 -14.18
N GLU A 368 -2.35 -20.30 -15.18
CA GLU A 368 -3.22 -20.64 -16.34
C GLU A 368 -4.37 -21.56 -15.95
N ILE A 369 -4.21 -22.30 -14.86
CA ILE A 369 -5.25 -23.19 -14.35
C ILE A 369 -6.41 -22.34 -13.83
N ASP A 370 -7.60 -22.58 -14.36
CA ASP A 370 -8.83 -22.00 -13.80
C ASP A 370 -9.03 -22.51 -12.37
N LEU A 371 -8.86 -21.60 -11.42
CA LEU A 371 -9.03 -21.85 -10.00
C LEU A 371 -10.15 -20.95 -9.49
N PRO A 372 -11.38 -21.47 -9.28
CA PRO A 372 -12.50 -20.67 -8.79
C PRO A 372 -12.26 -19.98 -7.44
N CYS A 373 -11.26 -20.46 -6.69
CA CYS A 373 -10.83 -19.86 -5.42
C CYS A 373 -9.76 -18.76 -5.58
N CYS A 374 -9.40 -18.34 -6.79
CA CYS A 374 -8.30 -17.42 -7.05
C CYS A 374 -8.78 -16.22 -7.88
N PRO A 375 -8.86 -15.01 -7.28
CA PRO A 375 -8.39 -14.63 -5.95
C PRO A 375 -9.35 -15.05 -4.80
N CYS A 376 -8.82 -15.35 -3.61
CA CYS A 376 -9.62 -15.63 -2.40
C CYS A 376 -9.36 -14.67 -1.23
N GLY A 377 -8.34 -13.81 -1.31
CA GLY A 377 -7.93 -12.91 -0.23
C GLY A 377 -7.38 -13.61 1.02
N VAL A 378 -7.10 -14.93 0.97
CA VAL A 378 -6.58 -15.67 2.12
C VAL A 378 -5.08 -15.42 2.28
N LEU A 379 -4.73 -14.50 3.18
CA LEU A 379 -3.35 -14.11 3.49
C LEU A 379 -2.92 -14.45 4.93
N ASP A 380 -3.88 -14.79 5.80
CA ASP A 380 -3.62 -15.14 7.19
C ASP A 380 -2.96 -16.52 7.28
N PRO A 381 -1.75 -16.65 7.85
CA PRO A 381 -1.09 -17.95 8.00
C PRO A 381 -1.87 -18.91 8.90
N ASN A 382 -2.80 -18.39 9.73
CA ASN A 382 -3.67 -19.21 10.58
C ASN A 382 -4.92 -19.72 9.85
N ARG A 383 -5.20 -19.23 8.63
CA ARG A 383 -6.22 -19.82 7.77
C ARG A 383 -5.56 -20.90 6.91
N ILE A 384 -6.02 -22.13 7.07
CA ILE A 384 -5.52 -23.25 6.28
C ILE A 384 -5.96 -23.04 4.82
N CYS A 385 -4.98 -22.78 3.94
CA CYS A 385 -5.16 -23.01 2.52
C CYS A 385 -5.03 -24.52 2.29
N TRP A 386 -6.15 -25.21 2.03
CA TRP A 386 -6.14 -26.65 1.78
C TRP A 386 -5.37 -27.05 0.51
N LYS A 387 -5.13 -26.09 -0.40
CA LYS A 387 -4.26 -26.24 -1.58
C LYS A 387 -2.80 -25.80 -1.32
N GLY A 388 -2.50 -25.29 -0.13
CA GLY A 388 -1.16 -24.86 0.29
C GLY A 388 -0.49 -23.77 -0.55
N GLY A 389 -1.23 -22.90 -1.25
CA GLY A 389 -0.64 -21.93 -2.19
C GLY A 389 -0.46 -22.46 -3.62
N TYR A 390 -1.27 -23.45 -4.02
CA TYR A 390 -1.25 -24.04 -5.36
C TYR A 390 -1.32 -23.01 -6.49
N CYS A 391 -2.09 -21.93 -6.33
CA CYS A 391 -2.18 -20.85 -7.32
C CYS A 391 -0.85 -20.17 -7.64
N MET A 392 0.09 -20.14 -6.69
CA MET A 392 1.45 -19.67 -6.94
C MET A 392 2.29 -20.78 -7.57
N ARG A 393 2.29 -21.99 -6.98
CA ARG A 393 3.15 -23.10 -7.43
C ARG A 393 2.91 -23.54 -8.88
N THR A 394 1.72 -23.32 -9.42
CA THR A 394 1.37 -23.71 -10.79
C THR A 394 1.78 -22.70 -11.85
N ILE A 395 2.24 -21.51 -11.45
CA ILE A 395 2.88 -20.57 -12.36
C ILE A 395 4.19 -21.19 -12.85
N LYS A 396 4.31 -21.40 -14.16
CA LYS A 396 5.48 -22.01 -14.80
C LYS A 396 6.53 -20.94 -15.10
N VAL A 397 7.79 -21.35 -15.11
CA VAL A 397 8.92 -20.50 -15.53
C VAL A 397 8.71 -19.95 -16.94
N THR A 398 8.21 -20.77 -17.87
CA THR A 398 7.97 -20.35 -19.26
C THR A 398 7.00 -19.18 -19.35
N GLN A 399 5.90 -19.22 -18.58
CA GLN A 399 4.92 -18.12 -18.55
C GLN A 399 5.55 -16.80 -18.09
N VAL A 400 6.45 -16.88 -17.11
CA VAL A 400 7.18 -15.70 -16.62
C VAL A 400 8.15 -15.20 -17.69
N LEU A 401 8.89 -16.11 -18.34
CA LEU A 401 9.86 -15.75 -19.37
C LEU A 401 9.22 -15.16 -20.64
N ASP A 402 8.04 -15.65 -21.02
CA ASP A 402 7.26 -15.09 -22.14
C ASP A 402 6.96 -13.61 -21.86
N GLU A 403 6.58 -13.28 -20.63
CA GLU A 403 6.32 -11.90 -20.22
C GLU A 403 7.60 -11.05 -20.08
N VAL A 404 8.70 -11.65 -19.62
CA VAL A 404 10.02 -10.97 -19.52
C VAL A 404 10.51 -10.48 -20.88
N ALA A 405 10.24 -11.24 -21.95
CA ALA A 405 10.68 -10.89 -23.31
C ALA A 405 10.07 -9.59 -23.85
N HIS A 406 9.03 -9.04 -23.21
CA HIS A 406 8.50 -7.72 -23.56
C HIS A 406 9.33 -6.55 -23.01
N PHE A 407 10.23 -6.82 -22.05
CA PHE A 407 11.03 -5.81 -21.37
C PHE A 407 12.51 -5.81 -21.77
N LEU A 408 13.03 -6.96 -22.22
CA LEU A 408 14.43 -7.22 -22.55
C LEU A 408 14.56 -7.65 -24.01
#